data_AF-A0A955VVR7-F1
#
_entry.id   AF-A0A955VVR7-F1
#
_cell.length_a   1.000
_cell.length_b   1.000
_cell.length_c   1.000
_cell.angle_alpha   90.00
_cell.angle_beta   90.00
_cell.angle_gamma   90.00
#
_symmetry.space_group_name_H-M   'P 1'
#
loop_
_entity.id
_entity.type
_entity.pdbx_description
1 polymer ?
#
loop_
_entity_poly.entity_id
_entity_poly.type
_entity_poly.pdbx_seq_one_letter_code
_entity_poly.pdbx_strand_id
1 'polypeptide(L)'
;MDERREQAVRDLVAWHFKVEPELREVYVLVGAEGEPIRLLEVNEATVPGERFEAYVFAPTKDVPFPTAIAEVTSNELARLRQTPGALPPVWDLDRAEVFKRPTAA
;
A
#
# COMPACT_ATOMS: atom_id res chain seq x y z
N MET A 1 14.68 1.18 -9.01
CA MET A 1 13.91 -0.07 -9.03
C MET A 1 14.20 -0.75 -10.36
N ASP A 2 14.19 -2.08 -10.45
CA ASP A 2 14.24 -2.72 -11.78
C ASP A 2 12.89 -2.53 -12.51
N GLU A 3 12.92 -2.52 -13.84
CA GLU A 3 11.75 -2.23 -14.69
C GLU A 3 10.59 -3.23 -14.49
N ARG A 4 10.90 -4.51 -14.20
CA ARG A 4 9.87 -5.54 -14.00
C ARG A 4 9.14 -5.32 -12.68
N ARG A 5 9.88 -4.94 -11.64
CA ARG A 5 9.31 -4.62 -10.33
C ARG A 5 8.46 -3.36 -10.39
N GLU A 6 8.91 -2.34 -11.12
CA GLU A 6 8.11 -1.13 -11.34
C GLU A 6 6.82 -1.44 -12.10
N GLN A 7 6.89 -2.28 -13.15
CA GLN A 7 5.70 -2.73 -13.87
C GLN A 7 4.74 -3.51 -12.96
N ALA A 8 5.26 -4.44 -12.15
CA ALA A 8 4.44 -5.19 -11.19
C ALA A 8 3.74 -4.29 -10.16
N VAL A 9 4.42 -3.24 -9.67
CA VAL A 9 3.80 -2.21 -8.80
C VAL A 9 2.65 -1.52 -9.53
N ARG A 10 2.86 -1.04 -10.75
CA ARG A 10 1.83 -0.33 -11.52
C ARG A 10 0.60 -1.21 -11.78
N ASP A 11 0.83 -2.46 -12.18
CA ASP A 11 -0.25 -3.42 -12.44
C ASP A 11 -1.01 -3.77 -11.16
N LEU A 12 -0.31 -3.97 -10.05
CA LEU A 12 -0.91 -4.26 -8.76
C LEU A 12 -1.77 -3.09 -8.26
N VAL A 13 -1.24 -1.87 -8.31
CA VAL A 13 -1.98 -0.65 -7.92
C VAL A 13 -3.22 -0.45 -8.82
N ALA A 14 -3.06 -0.61 -10.14
CA ALA A 14 -4.18 -0.49 -11.07
C ALA A 14 -5.26 -1.55 -10.82
N TRP A 15 -4.87 -2.77 -10.45
CA TRP A 15 -5.80 -3.83 -10.10
C TRP A 15 -6.59 -3.51 -8.83
N HIS A 16 -5.94 -3.08 -7.74
CA HIS A 16 -6.64 -2.70 -6.50
C HIS A 16 -7.63 -1.56 -6.74
N PHE A 17 -7.24 -0.50 -7.46
CA PHE A 17 -8.18 0.56 -7.83
C PHE A 17 -9.34 0.08 -8.72
N LYS A 18 -9.14 -0.97 -9.51
CA LYS A 18 -10.22 -1.55 -10.33
C LYS A 18 -11.20 -2.36 -9.49
N VAL A 19 -10.73 -3.14 -8.51
CA VAL A 19 -11.56 -4.09 -7.76
C VAL A 19 -12.13 -3.55 -6.46
N GLU A 20 -11.55 -2.48 -5.90
CA GLU A 20 -11.98 -1.86 -4.64
C GLU A 20 -12.51 -0.44 -4.86
N PRO A 21 -13.83 -0.25 -5.06
CA PRO A 21 -14.40 1.07 -5.37
C PRO A 21 -14.09 2.15 -4.33
N GLU A 22 -14.00 1.76 -3.05
CA GLU A 22 -13.79 2.65 -1.92
C GLU A 22 -12.30 2.92 -1.62
N LEU A 23 -11.38 2.29 -2.36
CA LEU A 23 -9.95 2.58 -2.28
C LEU A 23 -9.67 3.99 -2.84
N ARG A 24 -9.10 4.86 -2.00
CA ARG A 24 -8.85 6.28 -2.29
C ARG A 24 -7.40 6.55 -2.66
N GLU A 25 -6.46 5.98 -1.91
CA GLU A 25 -5.04 6.19 -2.10
C GLU A 25 -4.27 4.88 -1.89
N VAL A 26 -3.16 4.72 -2.59
CA VAL A 26 -2.20 3.64 -2.37
C VAL A 26 -0.82 4.26 -2.19
N TYR A 27 -0.22 4.02 -1.04
CA TYR A 27 1.15 4.39 -0.71
C TYR A 27 2.04 3.19 -0.99
N VAL A 28 2.86 3.28 -2.01
CA VAL A 28 3.80 2.22 -2.39
C VAL A 28 5.14 2.49 -1.72
N LEU A 29 5.58 1.53 -0.90
CA LEU A 29 6.92 1.54 -0.31
C LEU A 29 7.73 0.39 -0.86
N VAL A 30 8.82 0.73 -1.54
CA VAL A 30 9.70 -0.24 -2.19
C VAL A 30 11.04 -0.27 -1.46
N GLY A 31 11.28 -1.38 -0.76
CA GLY A 31 12.55 -1.64 -0.08
C GLY A 31 13.67 -2.07 -1.03
N ALA A 32 14.79 -2.52 -0.44
CA ALA A 32 15.92 -3.05 -1.19
C ALA A 32 15.56 -4.29 -2.04
N GLU A 33 16.48 -4.74 -2.87
CA GLU A 33 16.31 -5.99 -3.64
C GLU A 33 16.07 -7.17 -2.69
N GLY A 34 15.07 -8.00 -2.99
CA GLY A 34 14.63 -9.11 -2.13
C GLY A 34 13.63 -8.73 -1.03
N GLU A 35 13.39 -7.44 -0.77
CA GLU A 35 12.30 -7.02 0.12
C GLU A 35 10.93 -7.09 -0.57
N PRO A 36 9.84 -7.26 0.20
CA PRO A 36 8.49 -7.20 -0.36
C PRO A 36 8.16 -5.82 -0.95
N ILE A 37 7.31 -5.81 -1.96
CA ILE A 37 6.57 -4.59 -2.35
C ILE A 37 5.54 -4.34 -1.25
N ARG A 38 5.57 -3.16 -0.61
CA ARG A 38 4.63 -2.82 0.45
C ARG A 38 3.60 -1.82 -0.06
N LEU A 39 2.33 -2.08 0.20
CA LEU A 39 1.22 -1.19 -0.11
C LEU A 39 0.52 -0.81 1.20
N LEU A 40 0.43 0.48 1.48
CA LEU A 40 -0.54 0.99 2.45
C LEU A 40 -1.73 1.54 1.67
N GLU A 41 -2.87 0.90 1.83
CA GLU A 41 -4.09 1.15 1.09
C GLU A 41 -5.07 1.94 1.96
N VAL A 42 -5.47 3.10 1.47
CA VAL A 42 -6.46 3.95 2.14
C VAL A 42 -7.83 3.60 1.56
N ASN A 43 -8.56 2.73 2.24
CA ASN A 43 -9.84 2.20 1.78
C ASN A 43 -10.95 2.51 2.80
N GLU A 44 -11.97 3.25 2.37
CA GLU A 44 -13.09 3.63 3.26
C GLU A 44 -14.04 2.47 3.57
N ALA A 45 -13.96 1.37 2.83
CA ALA A 45 -14.70 0.14 3.13
C ALA A 45 -13.97 -0.78 4.12
N THR A 46 -12.70 -0.51 4.45
CA THR A 46 -11.96 -1.36 5.39
C THR A 46 -12.51 -1.21 6.81
N VAL A 47 -12.45 -2.29 7.60
CA VAL A 47 -12.89 -2.26 8.99
C VAL A 47 -11.81 -1.60 9.83
N PRO A 48 -12.09 -0.48 10.53
CA PRO A 48 -11.08 0.19 11.34
C PRO A 48 -10.49 -0.73 12.41
N GLY A 49 -9.16 -0.76 12.50
CA GLY A 49 -8.39 -1.51 13.47
C GLY A 49 -7.88 -0.64 14.62
N GLU A 50 -7.51 -1.30 15.72
CA GLU A 50 -6.82 -0.61 16.82
C GLU A 50 -5.30 -0.46 16.58
N ARG A 51 -4.74 -1.29 15.69
CA ARG A 51 -3.31 -1.38 15.42
C ARG A 51 -3.06 -1.53 13.93
N PHE A 52 -1.90 -1.05 13.50
CA PHE A 52 -1.39 -1.32 12.16
C PHE A 52 -1.12 -2.82 11.99
N GLU A 53 -1.73 -3.43 10.97
CA GLU A 53 -1.53 -4.82 10.59
C GLU A 53 -1.25 -4.89 9.08
N ALA A 54 -0.28 -5.70 8.70
CA ALA A 54 0.06 -5.94 7.30
C ALA A 54 -0.02 -7.43 6.99
N TYR A 55 -0.72 -7.77 5.91
CA TYR A 55 -0.84 -9.11 5.38
C TYR A 55 0.25 -9.37 4.35
N VAL A 56 0.98 -10.47 4.51
CA VAL A 56 2.08 -10.85 3.61
C VAL A 56 1.59 -11.92 2.64
N PHE A 57 1.83 -11.70 1.36
CA PHE A 57 1.49 -12.63 0.30
C PHE A 57 2.76 -13.17 -0.37
N ALA A 58 2.73 -14.46 -0.68
CA ALA A 58 3.79 -15.10 -1.44
C ALA A 58 3.77 -14.62 -2.91
N PRO A 59 4.93 -14.62 -3.60
CA PRO A 59 4.99 -14.34 -5.03
C PRO A 59 4.03 -15.22 -5.83
N THR A 60 3.42 -14.65 -6.86
CA THR A 60 2.57 -15.36 -7.82
C THR A 60 3.17 -15.28 -9.22
N LYS A 61 2.53 -15.93 -10.19
CA LYS A 61 2.92 -15.82 -11.60
C LYS A 61 2.78 -14.38 -12.12
N ASP A 62 1.72 -13.68 -11.69
CA ASP A 62 1.37 -12.34 -12.19
C ASP A 62 2.14 -11.25 -11.42
N VAL A 63 2.44 -11.49 -10.14
CA VAL A 63 3.28 -10.61 -9.31
C VAL A 63 4.44 -11.45 -8.75
N PRO A 64 5.58 -11.54 -9.47
CA PRO A 64 6.70 -12.42 -9.11
C PRO A 64 7.57 -11.87 -7.98
N PHE A 65 6.97 -11.12 -7.06
CA PHE A 65 7.62 -10.52 -5.90
C PHE A 65 6.75 -10.75 -4.66
N PRO A 66 7.34 -10.93 -3.47
CA PRO A 66 6.54 -10.94 -2.25
C PRO A 66 5.89 -9.58 -2.06
N THR A 67 4.65 -9.56 -1.56
CA THR A 67 3.93 -8.33 -1.29
C THR A 67 3.49 -8.30 0.17
N ALA A 68 3.42 -7.10 0.75
CA ALA A 68 2.80 -6.87 2.04
C ALA A 68 1.80 -5.74 1.91
N ILE A 69 0.55 -5.96 2.31
CA ILE A 69 -0.53 -4.99 2.15
C ILE A 69 -1.12 -4.70 3.52
N ALA A 70 -1.25 -3.42 3.84
CA ALA A 70 -1.96 -2.96 5.01
C ALA A 70 -3.08 -2.03 4.56
N GLU A 71 -4.27 -2.22 5.10
CA GLU A 71 -5.42 -1.35 4.82
C GLU A 71 -5.71 -0.45 6.02
N VAL A 72 -6.07 0.79 5.73
CA VAL A 72 -6.47 1.78 6.74
C VAL A 72 -7.58 2.68 6.18
N THR A 73 -8.41 3.21 7.04
CA THR A 73 -9.29 4.33 6.69
C THR A 73 -8.51 5.66 6.61
N SER A 74 -9.09 6.69 5.98
CA SER A 74 -8.49 8.04 6.00
C SER A 74 -8.26 8.57 7.42
N ASN A 75 -9.14 8.21 8.36
CA ASN A 75 -9.01 8.61 9.76
C ASN A 75 -7.81 7.93 10.45
N GLU A 76 -7.59 6.65 10.17
CA GLU A 76 -6.43 5.92 10.69
C GLU A 76 -5.13 6.45 10.09
N LEU A 77 -5.09 6.72 8.78
CA LEU A 77 -3.94 7.36 8.15
C LEU A 77 -3.60 8.70 8.83
N ALA A 78 -4.61 9.54 9.11
CA ALA A 78 -4.41 10.81 9.80
C ALA A 78 -3.81 10.61 11.21
N ARG A 79 -4.27 9.60 11.96
CA ARG A 79 -3.71 9.26 13.28
C ARG A 79 -2.29 8.71 13.19
N LEU A 80 -2.01 7.84 12.22
CA LEU A 80 -0.68 7.28 11.99
C LEU A 80 0.35 8.37 11.70
N ARG A 81 0.00 9.38 10.89
CA ARG A 81 0.87 10.53 10.61
C ARG A 81 1.17 11.38 11.84
N GLN A 82 0.26 11.43 12.82
CA GLN A 82 0.41 12.22 14.04
C GLN A 82 1.09 11.47 15.18
N THR A 83 1.29 10.15 15.04
CA THR A 83 1.78 9.29 16.11
C THR A 83 3.15 8.73 15.75
N PRO A 84 4.24 9.36 16.24
CA PRO A 84 5.59 8.84 16.02
C PRO A 84 5.71 7.38 16.45
N GLY A 85 6.22 6.52 15.56
CA GLY A 85 6.42 5.10 15.85
C GLY A 85 5.17 4.22 15.75
N ALA A 86 4.02 4.75 15.30
CA ALA A 86 2.83 3.92 15.06
C ALA A 86 2.99 2.98 13.85
N LEU A 87 3.87 3.35 12.90
CA LEU A 87 4.26 2.50 11.78
C LEU A 87 5.63 1.86 12.05
N PRO A 88 5.84 0.59 11.67
CA PRO A 88 7.18 0.01 11.69
C PRO A 88 8.14 0.79 10.79
N PRO A 89 9.46 0.84 11.07
CA PRO A 89 10.41 1.68 10.32
C PRO A 89 10.45 1.47 8.80
N VAL A 90 10.09 0.27 8.32
CA VAL A 90 10.05 -0.06 6.90
C VAL A 90 8.77 0.42 6.18
N TRP A 91 7.85 1.06 6.90
CA TRP A 91 6.60 1.66 6.44
C TRP A 91 6.66 3.20 6.53
N ASP A 92 7.76 3.77 6.04
CA ASP A 92 8.02 5.22 6.06
C ASP A 92 7.26 5.96 4.96
N LEU A 93 6.12 6.56 5.31
CA LEU A 93 5.22 7.24 4.37
C LEU A 93 5.83 8.47 3.70
N ASP A 94 6.88 9.07 4.27
CA ASP A 94 7.55 10.23 3.66
C ASP A 94 8.41 9.82 2.45
N ARG A 95 8.69 8.51 2.32
CA ARG A 95 9.44 7.92 1.21
C ARG A 95 8.56 7.15 0.23
N ALA A 96 7.24 7.14 0.44
CA ALA A 96 6.30 6.41 -0.39
C ALA A 96 6.00 7.14 -1.70
N GLU A 97 5.82 6.37 -2.78
CA GLU A 97 5.15 6.86 -3.98
C GLU A 97 3.63 6.78 -3.76
N VAL A 98 2.91 7.87 -4.04
CA VAL A 98 1.48 7.95 -3.75
C VAL A 98 0.67 7.94 -5.04
N PHE A 99 -0.21 6.95 -5.14
CA PHE A 99 -1.20 6.86 -6.20
C PHE A 99 -2.57 7.21 -5.63
N LYS A 100 -3.33 8.05 -6.33
CA LYS A 100 -4.66 8.46 -5.91
C LYS A 100 -5.67 8.02 -6.94
N ARG A 101 -6.85 7.57 -6.49
CA ARG A 101 -7.98 7.36 -7.39
C ARG A 101 -8.30 8.69 -8.08
N PRO A 102 -8.41 8.72 -9.42
CA PRO A 102 -8.87 9.92 -10.10
C PRO A 102 -10.27 10.28 -9.59
N THR A 103 -10.43 11.49 -9.06
CA THR A 103 -11.76 12.05 -8.84
C THR A 103 -12.41 12.20 -10.20
N ALA A 104 -13.53 11.51 -10.43
CA ALA A 104 -14.36 11.81 -11.59
C ALA A 104 -14.76 13.28 -11.48
N ALA A 105 -14.43 14.06 -12.52
CA ALA A 105 -14.77 15.48 -12.62
C ALA A 105 -16.28 15.69 -12.78
#